data_AF-A0A6L7TQ16-F1
#
_entry.id   AF-A0A6L7TQ16-F1
#
_cell.length_a   1.000
_cell.length_b   1.000
_cell.length_c   1.000
_cell.angle_alpha   90.00
_cell.angle_beta   90.00
_cell.angle_gamma   90.00
#
_symmetry.space_group_name_H-M   'P 1'
#
loop_
_entity.id
_entity.type
_entity.pdbx_description
1 polymer ?
#
loop_
_entity_poly.entity_id
_entity_poly.type
_entity_poly.pdbx_seq_one_letter_code
_entity_poly.pdbx_strand_id
1 'polypeptide(L)' 'MPYAFSSSATLADDTEVAFPVHRVTVLWDGGRRRIEIDAVGSTPLVGMALLDRHNLNIDIENGGRVLIRARG' A
#
# COMPACT_ATOMS: atom_id res chain seq x y z
N MET A 1 12.06 -6.21 7.14
CA MET A 1 10.68 -6.64 7.49
C MET A 1 10.64 -8.16 7.48
N PRO A 2 9.93 -8.85 8.38
CA PRO A 2 9.93 -10.30 8.39
C PRO A 2 9.23 -10.83 7.12
N TYR A 3 9.91 -11.73 6.43
CA TYR A 3 9.34 -12.46 5.29
C TYR A 3 8.12 -13.27 5.73
N ALA A 4 7.07 -13.28 4.92
CA ALA A 4 5.87 -14.06 5.16
C ALA A 4 5.71 -15.18 4.12
N PHE A 5 5.61 -14.84 2.84
CA PHE A 5 5.47 -15.76 1.72
C PHE A 5 5.84 -15.07 0.40
N SER A 6 5.86 -15.79 -0.71
CA SER A 6 5.96 -15.22 -2.06
C SER A 6 4.57 -15.19 -2.70
N SER A 7 4.23 -14.11 -3.38
CA SER A 7 3.00 -13.99 -4.18
C SER A 7 3.35 -13.67 -5.63
N SER A 8 2.39 -13.86 -6.55
CA SER A 8 2.48 -13.33 -7.92
C SER A 8 1.45 -12.22 -8.15
N ALA A 9 1.74 -11.32 -9.09
CA ALA A 9 0.80 -10.32 -9.59
C ALA A 9 1.04 -10.07 -11.07
N THR A 10 -0.04 -9.67 -11.74
CA THR A 10 -0.02 -9.18 -13.12
C THR A 10 0.25 -7.68 -13.11
N LEU A 11 1.30 -7.26 -13.81
CA LEU A 11 1.64 -5.85 -13.99
C LEU A 11 0.79 -5.21 -15.08
N ALA A 12 0.88 -3.88 -15.21
CA ALA A 12 0.12 -3.12 -16.21
C ALA A 12 0.48 -3.46 -17.68
N ASP A 13 1.62 -4.14 -17.89
CA ASP A 13 2.06 -4.64 -19.19
C ASP A 13 1.70 -6.12 -19.42
N ASP A 14 0.76 -6.65 -18.63
CA ASP A 14 0.28 -8.05 -18.61
C ASP A 14 1.34 -9.10 -18.26
N THR A 15 2.54 -8.70 -17.81
CA THR A 15 3.54 -9.66 -17.33
C THR A 15 3.21 -10.14 -15.92
N GLU A 16 3.52 -11.41 -15.62
CA GLU A 16 3.40 -11.96 -14.28
C GLU A 16 4.75 -11.91 -13.56
N VAL A 17 4.78 -11.33 -12.36
CA VAL A 17 5.99 -11.22 -11.54
C VAL A 17 5.72 -11.82 -10.17
N ALA A 18 6.66 -12.66 -9.70
CA ALA A 18 6.72 -13.12 -8.33
C ALA A 18 7.47 -12.13 -7.45
N PHE A 19 6.97 -11.88 -6.24
CA PHE A 19 7.57 -10.96 -5.29
C PHE A 19 7.43 -11.45 -3.85
N PRO A 20 8.35 -11.06 -2.95
CA PRO A 20 8.23 -11.38 -1.54
C PRO A 20 7.15 -10.51 -0.89
N VAL A 21 6.34 -11.13 -0.05
CA VAL A 21 5.38 -10.48 0.83
C VAL A 21 5.94 -10.47 2.24
N HIS A 22 5.94 -9.30 2.86
CA HIS A 22 6.37 -9.11 4.25
C HIS A 22 5.20 -8.71 5.14
N ARG A 23 5.23 -9.14 6.40
CA ARG A 23 4.19 -8.76 7.37
C ARG A 23 4.74 -7.75 8.36
N VAL A 24 4.10 -6.59 8.46
CA VAL A 24 4.55 -5.52 9.37
C VAL A 24 3.40 -4.91 10.15
N THR A 25 3.73 -4.19 11.20
CA THR A 25 2.77 -3.35 11.93
C THR A 25 3.04 -1.89 11.57
N VAL A 26 2.01 -1.21 11.09
CA VAL A 26 2.03 0.23 10.82
C VAL A 26 1.13 0.95 11.81
N LEU A 27 1.42 2.23 12.05
CA LEU A 27 0.47 3.14 12.68
C LEU A 27 -0.43 3.70 11.58
N TRP A 28 -1.73 3.43 11.68
CA TRP A 28 -2.75 3.86 10.73
C TRP A 28 -3.95 4.38 11.51
N ASP A 29 -4.39 5.62 11.24
CA ASP A 29 -5.48 6.29 11.96
C ASP A 29 -5.37 6.24 13.49
N GLY A 30 -4.16 6.42 14.01
CA GLY A 30 -3.89 6.35 15.45
C GLY A 30 -3.88 4.94 16.04
N GLY A 31 -4.18 3.91 15.25
CA GLY A 31 -4.16 2.50 15.66
C GLY A 31 -3.00 1.70 15.06
N ARG A 32 -2.55 0.66 15.76
CA ARG A 32 -1.57 -0.30 15.21
C ARG A 32 -2.32 -1.31 14.33
N ARG A 33 -1.99 -1.38 13.04
CA ARG A 33 -2.57 -2.34 12.09
C ARG A 33 -1.49 -3.27 11.57
N ARG A 34 -1.74 -4.58 11.59
CA ARG A 34 -0.88 -5.56 10.92
C ARG A 34 -1.28 -5.65 9.46
N ILE A 35 -0.34 -5.39 8.56
CA ILE A 35 -0.54 -5.37 7.12
C ILE A 35 0.47 -6.27 6.42
N GLU A 36 0.16 -6.60 5.17
CA GLU A 36 1.06 -7.24 4.23
C GLU A 36 1.60 -6.19 3.26
N ILE A 37 2.89 -6.30 2.93
CA ILE A 37 3.60 -5.40 2.02
C ILE A 37 4.16 -6.25 0.89
N ASP A 38 3.75 -5.90 -0.33
CA ASP A 38 4.30 -6.44 -1.56
C ASP A 38 5.62 -5.72 -1.86
N ALA A 39 6.75 -6.43 -1.75
CA ALA A 39 8.07 -5.85 -1.99
C ALA A 39 8.42 -5.84 -3.48
N VAL A 40 7.63 -5.08 -4.26
CA VAL A 40 7.72 -4.95 -5.72
C VAL A 40 8.53 -3.73 -6.19
N GLY A 41 9.09 -2.94 -5.27
CA GLY A 41 9.85 -1.74 -5.62
C GLY A 41 10.43 -1.01 -4.40
N SER A 42 11.06 0.15 -4.63
CA SER A 42 11.70 0.97 -3.60
C SER A 42 10.78 2.00 -2.94
N THR A 43 9.67 2.34 -3.59
CA THR A 43 8.71 3.35 -3.10
C THR A 43 7.47 2.66 -2.54
N PRO A 44 7.07 2.93 -1.29
CA PRO A 44 5.89 2.31 -0.70
C PRO A 44 4.62 2.80 -1.42
N LEU A 45 3.77 1.85 -1.80
CA LEU A 45 2.46 2.10 -2.37
C LEU A 45 1.37 1.76 -1.34
N VAL A 46 0.27 2.51 -1.36
CA VAL A 46 -0.88 2.24 -0.50
C VAL A 46 -1.96 1.58 -1.34
N GLY A 47 -2.28 0.33 -1.01
CA GLY A 47 -3.31 -0.44 -1.69
C GLY A 47 -4.74 -0.11 -1.23
N MET A 48 -5.72 -0.51 -2.03
CA MET A 48 -7.14 -0.23 -1.78
C MET A 48 -7.67 -0.80 -0.47
N ALA A 49 -7.16 -1.94 0.00
CA ALA A 49 -7.58 -2.54 1.26
C ALA A 49 -7.24 -1.66 2.49
N LEU A 50 -6.16 -0.87 2.41
CA LEU A 50 -5.81 0.08 3.47
C LEU A 50 -6.66 1.37 3.36
N LEU A 51 -7.05 1.73 2.14
CA LEU A 51 -7.90 2.89 1.84
C LEU A 51 -9.40 2.63 2.04
N ASP A 52 -9.81 1.38 2.28
CA ASP A 52 -11.22 1.08 2.54
C ASP A 52 -11.74 1.93 3.70
N ARG A 53 -12.95 2.50 3.53
CA ARG A 53 -13.55 3.48 4.45
C ARG A 53 -12.79 4.81 4.59
N HIS A 54 -11.90 5.17 3.66
CA HIS A 54 -11.22 6.46 3.63
C HIS A 54 -11.59 7.27 2.38
N ASN A 55 -11.38 8.58 2.47
CA ASN A 55 -11.34 9.49 1.33
C ASN A 55 -9.88 9.76 0.97
N LEU A 56 -9.55 9.58 -0.32
CA LEU A 56 -8.28 9.97 -0.91
C LEU A 56 -8.50 11.24 -1.73
N ASN A 57 -7.72 12.28 -1.43
CA ASN A 57 -7.67 13.54 -2.17
C ASN A 57 -6.24 13.78 -2.64
N ILE A 58 -6.08 14.09 -3.94
CA ILE A 58 -4.78 14.27 -4.58
C ILE A 58 -4.83 15.59 -5.35
N ASP A 59 -3.92 16.49 -5.02
CA ASP A 59 -3.68 17.71 -5.79
C ASP A 59 -2.64 17.40 -6.89
N ILE A 60 -3.05 17.45 -8.17
CA ILE A 60 -2.21 17.06 -9.32
C ILE A 60 -1.32 18.22 -9.77
N GLU A 61 -0.28 18.48 -9.00
CA GLU A 61 0.76 19.47 -9.29
C GLU A 61 2.12 19.03 -8.70
N ASN A 62 3.22 19.67 -9.12
CA ASN A 62 4.54 19.35 -8.56
C ASN A 62 4.61 19.77 -7.09
N GLY A 63 4.92 18.81 -6.20
CA GLY A 63 4.84 19.01 -4.75
C GLY A 63 3.41 19.01 -4.21
N GLY A 64 2.42 18.64 -5.02
CA GLY A 64 1.02 18.56 -4.64
C GLY A 64 0.77 17.62 -3.46
N ARG A 65 -0.28 17.92 -2.70
CA ARG A 65 -0.61 17.19 -1.48
C ARG A 65 -1.37 15.91 -1.79
N VAL A 66 -1.03 14.85 -1.05
CA VAL A 66 -1.85 13.64 -0.92
C VAL A 66 -2.43 13.60 0.48
N LEU A 67 -3.76 13.47 0.58
CA LEU A 67 -4.48 13.46 1.83
C LEU A 67 -5.41 12.24 1.90
N ILE A 68 -5.22 11.42 2.93
CA ILE A 68 -6.07 10.27 3.25
C ILE A 68 -6.78 10.58 4.56
N ARG A 69 -8.11 10.42 4.61
CA ARG A 69 -8.93 10.67 5.81
C ARG A 69 -9.96 9.58 6.00
N ALA A 70 -10.09 9.07 7.22
CA ALA A 70 -11.20 8.19 7.60
C ALA A 70 -12.55 8.84 7.26
N ARG A 71 -13.49 8.04 6.74
CA ARG A 71 -14.91 8.43 6.66
C ARG A 71 -15.52 8.21 8.04
N GLY A 72 -16.08 9.28 8.62
CA GLY A 72 -16.86 9.22 9.86
C GLY A 72 -18.10 8.35 9.75
#